data_AF-A0A7J7KK87-F1
#
_entry.id   AF-A0A7J7KK87-F1
#
_cell.length_a   1.000
_cell.length_b   1.000
_cell.length_c   1.000
_cell.angle_alpha   90.00
_cell.angle_beta   90.00
_cell.angle_gamma   90.00
#
_symmetry.space_group_name_H-M   'P 1'
#
loop_
_entity.id
_entity.type
_entity.pdbx_description
1 polymer ?
#
loop_
_entity_poly.entity_id
_entity_poly.type
_entity_poly.pdbx_seq_one_letter_code
_entity_poly.pdbx_strand_id
1 'polypeptide(L)'
;MQGFEQGLADMIRSVKFRHVYNTFQDKLSSDIKHKITNSNSIIVPADKSNNFYKMDKESYDRLLTNNITKTYKKISNGQGLNILVRTKPWLNKWNLKTESL
;
A
#
# COMPACT_ATOMS: atom_id res chain seq x y z
N MET A 1 -50.14 5.82 20.36
CA MET A 1 -48.80 5.17 20.27
C MET A 1 -47.84 5.98 19.42
N GLN A 2 -48.18 6.35 18.18
CA GLN A 2 -47.30 7.11 17.28
C GLN A 2 -46.73 8.43 17.84
N GLY A 3 -47.53 9.22 18.57
CA GLY A 3 -47.03 10.49 19.14
C GLY A 3 -45.95 10.32 20.22
N PHE A 4 -45.98 9.20 20.96
CA PHE A 4 -44.97 8.89 21.97
C PHE A 4 -43.64 8.47 21.32
N GLU A 5 -43.69 7.59 20.33
CA GLU A 5 -42.51 7.16 19.58
C GLU A 5 -41.84 8.32 18.84
N GLN A 6 -42.64 9.19 18.23
CA GLN A 6 -42.14 10.39 17.55
C GLN A 6 -41.45 11.33 18.55
N GLY A 7 -42.08 11.60 19.69
CA GLY A 7 -41.49 12.44 20.74
C GLY A 7 -40.20 11.87 21.33
N LEU A 8 -40.10 10.55 21.47
CA LEU A 8 -38.90 9.88 21.96
C LEU A 8 -37.77 9.93 20.93
N ALA A 9 -38.08 9.74 19.65
CA ALA A 9 -37.11 9.89 18.56
C ALA A 9 -36.60 11.34 18.44
N ASP A 10 -37.48 12.32 18.59
CA ASP A 10 -37.12 13.74 18.53
C ASP A 10 -36.30 14.19 19.74
N MET A 11 -36.61 13.65 20.93
CA MET A 11 -35.79 13.85 22.13
C MET A 11 -34.36 13.34 21.92
N ILE A 12 -34.19 12.12 21.40
CA ILE A 12 -32.85 11.57 21.11
C ILE A 12 -32.10 12.42 20.08
N ARG A 13 -32.77 12.87 19.01
CA ARG A 13 -32.17 13.75 17.98
C ARG A 13 -31.79 15.13 18.53
N SER A 14 -32.49 15.60 19.56
CA SER A 14 -32.24 16.91 20.18
C SER A 14 -30.96 16.95 21.03
N VAL A 15 -30.41 15.79 21.38
CA VAL A 15 -29.14 15.69 22.13
C VAL A 15 -28.00 16.20 21.25
N LYS A 16 -27.50 17.40 21.57
CA LYS A 16 -26.34 18.01 20.91
C LYS A 16 -25.09 17.75 21.74
N PHE A 17 -24.09 17.14 21.11
CA PHE A 17 -22.77 17.02 21.70
C PHE A 17 -21.97 18.30 21.46
N ARG A 18 -21.25 18.76 22.49
CA ARG A 18 -20.28 19.85 22.30
C ARG A 18 -19.11 19.31 21.49
N HIS A 19 -18.59 20.14 20.58
CA HIS A 19 -17.31 19.83 19.94
C HIS A 19 -16.20 20.07 20.96
N VAL A 20 -15.50 19.02 21.38
CA VAL A 20 -14.37 19.12 22.30
C VAL A 20 -13.10 19.18 21.47
N TYR A 21 -12.47 20.36 21.42
CA TYR A 21 -11.16 20.51 20.81
C TYR A 21 -10.11 19.88 21.72
N ASN A 22 -9.33 18.96 21.17
CA ASN A 22 -8.21 18.34 21.84
C ASN A 22 -6.95 18.62 21.03
N THR A 23 -5.95 19.22 21.66
CA THR A 23 -4.68 19.57 21.02
C THR A 23 -4.00 18.37 20.36
N PHE A 24 -4.18 17.17 20.91
CA PHE A 24 -3.70 15.93 20.29
C PHE A 24 -4.44 15.61 18.99
N GLN A 25 -5.78 15.70 18.99
CA GLN A 25 -6.59 15.38 17.80
C GLN A 25 -6.35 16.40 16.68
N ASP A 26 -6.19 17.67 17.04
CA ASP A 26 -5.86 18.74 16.07
C ASP A 26 -4.47 18.50 15.45
N LYS A 27 -3.48 18.17 16.28
CA LYS A 27 -2.14 17.83 15.81
C LYS A 27 -2.15 16.57 14.93
N LEU A 28 -2.88 15.53 15.33
CA LEU A 28 -3.01 14.30 14.57
C LEU A 28 -3.66 14.55 13.19
N SER A 29 -4.74 15.32 13.15
CA SER A 29 -5.41 15.71 11.90
C SER A 29 -4.48 16.51 10.98
N SER A 30 -3.73 17.46 11.54
CA SER A 30 -2.72 18.24 10.82
C SER A 30 -1.61 17.32 10.27
N ASP A 31 -1.08 16.41 11.09
CA ASP A 31 -0.03 15.49 10.68
C ASP A 31 -0.50 14.54 9.56
N ILE A 32 -1.73 14.03 9.63
CA ILE A 32 -2.31 13.21 8.55
C ILE A 32 -2.38 14.01 7.24
N LYS A 33 -2.89 15.25 7.29
CA LYS A 33 -3.05 16.10 6.11
C LYS A 33 -1.71 16.54 5.52
N HIS A 34 -0.76 16.96 6.35
CA HIS A 34 0.44 17.63 5.85
C HIS A 34 1.67 16.72 5.77
N LYS A 35 1.76 15.68 6.62
CA LYS A 35 2.95 14.81 6.70
C LYS A 35 2.75 13.44 6.07
N ILE A 36 1.52 12.95 5.99
CA ILE A 36 1.22 11.60 5.47
C ILE A 36 0.63 11.70 4.06
N THR A 37 -0.54 12.32 3.92
CA THR A 37 -1.28 12.32 2.65
C THR A 37 -0.64 13.18 1.56
N ASN A 38 -0.11 14.35 1.92
CA ASN A 38 0.49 15.29 0.97
C ASN A 38 2.04 15.23 0.93
N SER A 39 2.65 14.13 1.36
CA SER A 39 4.10 13.99 1.33
C SER A 39 4.59 13.29 0.06
N ASN A 40 5.68 13.79 -0.52
CA ASN A 40 6.39 13.12 -1.63
C ASN A 40 7.20 11.88 -1.21
N SER A 41 7.15 11.52 0.07
CA SER A 41 7.87 10.39 0.65
C SER A 41 6.89 9.30 1.02
N ILE A 42 7.32 8.05 0.93
CA ILE A 42 6.55 6.90 1.39
C ILE A 42 6.88 6.58 2.85
N ILE A 43 5.94 5.94 3.53
CA ILE A 43 6.10 5.44 4.89
C ILE A 43 5.95 3.92 4.84
N VAL A 44 6.99 3.19 5.23
CA VAL A 44 7.06 1.73 5.13
C VAL A 44 7.16 1.14 6.54
N PRO A 45 6.30 0.18 6.90
CA PRO A 45 6.42 -0.51 8.18
C PRO A 45 7.67 -1.39 8.20
N ALA A 46 8.34 -1.44 9.34
CA ALA A 46 9.41 -2.40 9.55
C ALA A 46 8.83 -3.81 9.70
N ASP A 47 9.53 -4.81 9.14
CA ASP A 47 9.10 -6.21 9.16
C ASP A 47 8.94 -6.78 10.58
N LYS A 48 9.90 -6.48 11.47
CA LYS A 48 10.02 -7.11 12.80
C LYS A 48 9.81 -6.18 13.99
N SER A 49 9.41 -4.93 13.75
CA SER A 49 9.23 -3.95 14.82
C SER A 49 8.07 -3.01 14.51
N ASN A 50 7.56 -2.31 15.52
CA ASN A 50 6.52 -1.29 15.35
C ASN A 50 7.04 0.04 14.78
N ASN A 51 8.27 0.05 14.26
CA ASN A 51 8.87 1.24 13.68
C ASN A 51 8.39 1.45 12.25
N PHE A 52 8.38 2.71 11.83
CA PHE A 52 8.09 3.12 10.46
C PHE A 52 9.26 3.89 9.88
N TYR A 53 9.64 3.55 8.65
CA TYR A 53 10.67 4.26 7.91
C TYR A 53 10.05 5.19 6.89
N LYS A 54 10.54 6.43 6.84
CA LYS A 54 10.19 7.39 5.81
C LYS A 54 11.30 7.43 4.76
N MET A 55 10.96 7.26 3.50
CA MET A 55 11.93 7.31 2.40
C MET A 55 11.32 7.87 1.13
N ASP A 56 12.15 8.30 0.19
CA ASP A 56 11.66 8.70 -1.12
C ASP A 56 11.22 7.47 -1.93
N LYS A 57 10.33 7.70 -2.90
CA LYS A 57 9.74 6.64 -3.71
C LYS A 57 10.79 5.91 -4.57
N GLU A 58 11.73 6.65 -5.15
CA GLU A 58 12.74 6.09 -6.05
C GLU A 58 13.67 5.10 -5.32
N SER A 59 14.15 5.49 -4.14
CA SER A 59 14.96 4.63 -3.28
C SER A 59 14.22 3.37 -2.86
N TYR A 60 12.93 3.47 -2.55
CA TYR A 60 12.13 2.29 -2.23
C TYR A 60 11.97 1.36 -3.43
N ASP A 61 11.62 1.88 -4.61
CA ASP A 61 11.45 1.08 -5.81
C ASP A 61 12.75 0.35 -6.19
N ARG A 62 13.89 1.02 -6.02
CA ARG A 62 15.22 0.40 -6.16
C ARG A 62 15.46 -0.71 -5.15
N LEU A 63 15.18 -0.48 -3.87
CA LEU A 63 15.35 -1.49 -2.82
C LEU A 63 14.44 -2.69 -3.05
N LEU A 64 13.19 -2.46 -3.43
CA LEU A 64 12.23 -3.51 -3.75
C LEU A 64 12.74 -4.35 -4.92
N THR A 65 13.12 -3.70 -6.01
CA THR A 65 13.67 -4.38 -7.20
C THR A 65 14.89 -5.20 -6.83
N ASN A 66 15.86 -4.60 -6.13
CA ASN A 66 17.10 -5.27 -5.74
C ASN A 66 16.86 -6.49 -4.84
N ASN A 67 15.87 -6.41 -3.93
CA ASN A 67 15.51 -7.54 -3.08
C ASN A 67 14.84 -8.66 -3.87
N ILE A 68 13.91 -8.33 -4.77
CA ILE A 68 13.23 -9.31 -5.64
C ILE A 68 14.24 -9.99 -6.57
N THR A 69 15.12 -9.22 -7.19
CA THR A 69 16.10 -9.74 -8.15
C THR A 69 17.39 -10.26 -7.49
N LYS A 70 17.47 -10.29 -6.16
CA LYS A 70 18.71 -10.62 -5.43
C LYS A 70 19.27 -11.99 -5.79
N THR A 71 18.38 -12.95 -6.02
CA THR A 71 18.72 -14.35 -6.33
C THR A 71 18.77 -14.61 -7.84
N TYR A 72 18.48 -13.61 -8.67
CA TYR A 72 18.43 -13.80 -10.12
C TYR A 72 19.85 -13.93 -10.66
N LYS A 73 20.10 -15.03 -11.39
CA LYS A 73 21.36 -15.22 -12.09
C LYS A 73 21.36 -14.37 -13.36
N LYS A 74 22.17 -13.31 -13.39
CA LYS A 74 22.41 -12.56 -14.63
C LYS A 74 23.17 -13.46 -15.61
N ILE A 75 22.58 -13.66 -16.78
CA ILE A 75 23.16 -14.49 -17.85
C ILE A 75 23.77 -13.54 -18.88
N SER A 76 24.96 -13.87 -19.43
CA SER A 76 25.56 -13.09 -20.51
C SER A 76 24.73 -13.15 -21.79
N ASN A 77 24.83 -12.10 -22.62
CA ASN A 77 24.16 -11.96 -23.92
C ASN A 77 24.59 -13.09 -24.87
N GLY A 78 23.97 -14.26 -24.74
CA GLY A 78 24.32 -15.47 -25.47
C GLY A 78 23.78 -16.76 -24.86
N GLN A 79 23.68 -16.88 -23.52
CA GLN A 79 23.20 -18.15 -22.90
C GLN A 79 21.70 -18.15 -22.58
N GLY A 80 21.04 -16.98 -22.53
CA GLY A 80 19.59 -16.87 -22.29
C GLY A 80 18.73 -17.50 -23.40
N LEU A 81 19.23 -17.50 -24.65
CA LEU A 81 18.55 -18.11 -25.80
C LEU A 81 18.37 -19.62 -25.63
N ASN A 82 19.33 -20.33 -25.02
CA ASN A 82 19.26 -21.78 -24.84
C ASN A 82 18.21 -22.22 -23.81
N ILE A 83 17.98 -21.41 -22.78
CA ILE A 83 16.95 -21.70 -21.76
C ILE A 83 15.56 -21.51 -22.37
N LEU A 84 15.33 -20.42 -23.10
CA LEU A 84 14.05 -20.16 -23.79
C LEU A 84 13.74 -21.24 -24.84
N VAL A 85 14.73 -21.66 -25.62
CA VAL A 85 14.55 -22.76 -26.59
C VAL A 85 14.17 -24.06 -25.88
N ARG A 86 14.76 -24.36 -24.72
CA ARG A 86 14.44 -25.55 -23.92
C ARG A 86 13.06 -25.50 -23.25
N THR A 87 12.56 -24.32 -22.90
CA THR A 87 11.27 -24.17 -22.19
C THR A 87 10.06 -24.01 -23.11
N LYS A 88 10.26 -23.66 -24.39
CA LYS A 88 9.20 -23.58 -25.42
C LYS A 88 8.25 -24.79 -25.48
N PRO A 89 8.72 -26.06 -25.44
CA PRO A 89 7.83 -27.21 -25.47
C PRO A 89 6.87 -27.26 -24.26
N TRP A 90 7.35 -26.84 -23.10
CA TRP A 90 6.55 -26.79 -21.87
C TRP A 90 5.52 -25.66 -21.94
N LEU A 91 5.90 -24.48 -22.43
CA LEU A 91 4.99 -23.34 -22.57
C LEU A 91 3.80 -23.64 -23.49
N ASN A 92 4.03 -24.34 -24.60
CA ASN A 92 2.97 -24.80 -25.50
C ASN A 92 2.07 -25.85 -24.85
N LYS A 93 2.65 -26.79 -24.07
CA LYS A 93 1.89 -27.80 -23.32
C LYS A 93 0.91 -27.17 -22.32
N TRP A 94 1.25 -26.02 -21.76
CA TRP A 94 0.44 -25.30 -20.77
C TRP A 94 -0.31 -24.08 -21.33
N ASN A 95 -0.25 -23.85 -22.64
CA ASN A 95 -0.89 -22.75 -23.37
C ASN A 95 -0.59 -21.35 -22.79
N LEU A 96 0.66 -21.12 -22.35
CA LEU A 96 1.11 -19.84 -21.80
C LEU A 96 1.80 -19.00 -22.89
N LYS A 97 1.49 -17.70 -22.96
CA LYS A 97 2.11 -16.77 -23.92
C LYS A 97 3.42 -16.19 -23.36
N THR A 98 4.42 -16.03 -24.23
CA THR A 98 5.65 -15.28 -23.91
C THR A 98 5.49 -13.83 -24.35
N GLU A 99 5.54 -12.87 -23.42
CA GLU A 99 5.67 -11.45 -23.78
C GLU A 99 7.13 -11.15 -24.13
N SER A 100 7.33 -10.40 -25.21
CA SER A 100 8.65 -9.96 -25.66
C SER A 100 9.19 -8.88 -24.72
N LEU A 101 10.37 -9.13 -24.16
CA LEU A 101 11.22 -8.11 -23.54
C LEU A 101 11.71 -7.11 -24.58
#